data_AF-A0AAD5YEZ4-F1
#
_entry.id   AF-A0AAD5YEZ4-F1
#
_cell.length_a   1.000
_cell.length_b   1.000
_cell.length_c   1.000
_cell.angle_alpha   90.00
_cell.angle_beta   90.00
_cell.angle_gamma   90.00
#
_symmetry.space_group_name_H-M   'P 1'
#
loop_
_entity.id
_entity.type
_entity.pdbx_description
1 polymer ?
#
loop_
_entity_poly.entity_id
_entity_poly.type
_entity_poly.pdbx_seq_one_letter_code
_entity_poly.pdbx_strand_id
1 'polypeptide(L)'
;MNLSNGPYNSISRLSVETNAVAKWPPSIWTTLRFPNLKIFNCRTLGTKSVYPVYAFVQRHSTLLEVNLGFEDTDLRLEGLIKLIEGTGKWEVPEGVEVTPHFFVPGPTRALDAAALIDPGDPFPDDFPGHRVLFSEFGFIREPITAERRSARDSLVPQFKTIALALKLESMYVFDCAYIEDFLLLSEYFPDVEELRLKSDTCSESFVEWTTEIGTRLRWKRLRKFTFGCSNSEDLRWRHPEHEALSHAVTPVLQEIFPPADFSHNTRGIGMTLAVVSALQGKSKVDKIKARIKRDLPEMLPLDVNDDWLLTKCWRELHHGNVKHAVSLFSANCPSLEEVEWYPPGFSSWYEVHDSYSVWKWKICQGSTESPKSIVGDFDFAYDRDKLTHDIFDILVGEELRCVQQLRERCLY
;
A
#
# COMPACT_ATOMS: atom_id res chain seq x y z
N MET A 1 -10.12 -32.47 27.05
CA MET A 1 -11.21 -31.52 27.40
C MET A 1 -11.90 -31.12 26.11
N ASN A 2 -13.21 -31.39 25.98
CA ASN A 2 -14.00 -30.94 24.84
C ASN A 2 -14.17 -29.42 24.91
N LEU A 3 -13.39 -28.69 24.11
CA LEU A 3 -13.47 -27.23 23.96
C LEU A 3 -14.72 -26.77 23.18
N SER A 4 -15.64 -27.69 22.85
CA SER A 4 -16.82 -27.42 22.03
C SER A 4 -17.88 -26.53 22.70
N ASN A 5 -17.71 -26.15 23.97
CA ASN A 5 -18.58 -25.20 24.70
C ASN A 5 -17.80 -24.03 25.32
N GLY A 6 -16.64 -23.67 24.76
CA GLY A 6 -15.88 -22.52 25.23
C GLY A 6 -16.59 -21.18 24.98
N PRO A 7 -16.32 -20.13 25.78
CA PRO A 7 -16.96 -18.81 25.65
C PRO A 7 -16.68 -18.10 24.31
N TYR A 8 -15.74 -18.60 23.51
CA TYR A 8 -15.27 -17.99 22.28
C TYR A 8 -15.81 -18.62 21.00
N ASN A 9 -16.73 -19.58 21.11
CA ASN A 9 -17.29 -20.29 19.95
C ASN A 9 -18.10 -19.39 19.01
N SER A 10 -18.71 -18.32 19.52
CA SER A 10 -19.48 -17.38 18.71
C SER A 10 -18.61 -16.33 17.99
N ILE A 11 -17.33 -16.22 18.35
CA ILE A 11 -16.46 -15.17 17.83
C ILE A 11 -15.97 -15.57 16.44
N SER A 12 -16.46 -14.84 15.42
CA SER A 12 -16.03 -14.98 14.03
C SER A 12 -15.07 -13.87 13.57
N ARG A 13 -14.95 -12.79 14.34
CA ARG A 13 -14.09 -11.64 14.04
C ARG A 13 -13.37 -11.21 15.31
N LEU A 14 -12.07 -11.01 15.21
CA LEU A 14 -11.24 -10.49 16.29
C LEU A 14 -10.43 -9.32 15.74
N SER A 15 -10.75 -8.11 16.21
CA SER A 15 -9.94 -6.92 15.97
C SER A 15 -9.31 -6.50 17.28
N VAL A 16 -7.98 -6.39 17.31
CA VAL A 16 -7.25 -5.98 18.52
C VAL A 16 -6.61 -4.63 18.28
N GLU A 17 -6.92 -3.68 19.17
CA GLU A 17 -6.33 -2.34 19.13
C GLU A 17 -4.86 -2.38 19.56
N THR A 18 -4.05 -1.57 18.87
CA THR A 18 -2.61 -1.35 19.02
C THR A 18 -2.09 -1.46 20.45
N ASN A 19 -2.70 -0.73 21.39
CA ASN A 19 -2.23 -0.63 22.77
C ASN A 19 -2.57 -1.85 23.66
N ALA A 20 -3.50 -2.70 23.23
CA ALA A 20 -3.92 -3.85 24.00
C ALA A 20 -2.93 -5.01 23.84
N VAL A 21 -2.35 -5.17 22.64
CA VAL A 21 -1.52 -6.33 22.30
C VAL A 21 -0.12 -6.24 22.88
N ALA A 22 0.44 -5.04 22.99
CA ALA A 22 1.73 -4.85 23.67
C ALA A 22 1.71 -5.35 25.13
N LYS A 23 0.52 -5.41 25.75
CA LYS A 23 0.30 -5.90 27.12
C LYS A 23 0.01 -7.40 27.18
N TRP A 24 -0.13 -8.06 26.04
CA TRP A 24 -0.44 -9.48 25.98
C TRP A 24 0.81 -10.30 26.34
N PRO A 25 0.73 -11.22 27.32
CA PRO A 25 1.82 -12.14 27.54
C PRO A 25 1.98 -13.04 26.30
N PRO A 26 3.20 -13.44 25.90
CA PRO A 26 3.41 -14.31 24.73
C PRO A 26 2.57 -15.60 24.76
N SER A 27 2.26 -16.12 25.95
CA SER A 27 1.41 -17.29 26.15
C SER A 27 -0.04 -17.10 25.72
N ILE A 28 -0.54 -15.86 25.58
CA ILE A 28 -1.91 -15.63 25.13
C ILE A 28 -2.10 -16.13 23.69
N TRP A 29 -1.09 -15.91 22.85
CA TRP A 29 -1.10 -16.32 21.45
C TRP A 29 -1.19 -17.82 21.31
N THR A 30 -0.63 -18.59 22.26
CA THR A 30 -0.64 -20.06 22.24
C THR A 30 -1.83 -20.67 22.97
N THR A 31 -2.54 -19.92 23.80
CA THR A 31 -3.67 -20.40 24.62
C THR A 31 -5.03 -20.08 24.02
N LEU A 32 -5.21 -18.89 23.42
CA LEU A 32 -6.48 -18.51 22.81
C LEU A 32 -6.86 -19.44 21.66
N ARG A 33 -8.13 -19.84 21.63
CA ARG A 33 -8.74 -20.68 20.59
C ARG A 33 -10.08 -20.09 20.22
N PHE A 34 -10.25 -19.82 18.93
CA PHE A 34 -11.49 -19.31 18.36
C PHE A 34 -11.94 -20.23 17.21
N PRO A 35 -12.73 -21.28 17.48
CA PRO A 35 -13.04 -22.32 16.49
C PRO A 35 -13.72 -21.82 15.21
N ASN A 36 -14.36 -20.66 15.27
CA ASN A 36 -15.13 -20.07 14.17
C ASN A 36 -14.53 -18.75 13.67
N LEU A 37 -13.30 -18.41 14.05
CA LEU A 37 -12.67 -17.15 13.67
C LEU A 37 -12.38 -17.10 12.18
N LYS A 38 -12.96 -16.12 11.49
CA LYS A 38 -12.81 -15.90 10.04
C LYS A 38 -11.96 -14.68 9.72
N ILE A 39 -12.03 -13.66 10.57
CA ILE A 39 -11.36 -12.38 10.37
C ILE A 39 -10.49 -12.10 11.59
N PHE A 40 -9.21 -11.80 11.34
CA PHE A 40 -8.28 -11.35 12.35
C PHE A 40 -7.61 -10.05 11.91
N ASN A 41 -7.82 -8.99 12.69
CA ASN A 41 -7.22 -7.69 12.46
C ASN A 41 -6.40 -7.29 13.70
N CYS A 42 -5.14 -6.93 13.48
CA CYS A 42 -4.25 -6.53 14.56
C CYS A 42 -3.24 -5.54 14.01
N ARG A 43 -3.53 -4.25 14.17
CA ARG A 43 -2.71 -3.16 13.66
C ARG A 43 -1.70 -2.71 14.71
N THR A 44 -0.47 -2.48 14.26
CA THR A 44 0.59 -1.87 15.08
C THR A 44 0.94 -2.73 16.31
N LEU A 45 1.50 -3.90 16.02
CA LEU A 45 2.00 -4.84 16.99
C LEU A 45 3.39 -4.40 17.48
N GLY A 46 3.46 -3.82 18.67
CA GLY A 46 4.73 -3.58 19.38
C GLY A 46 5.39 -4.85 19.94
N THR A 47 5.21 -5.99 19.27
CA THR A 47 5.76 -7.29 19.69
C THR A 47 7.16 -7.45 19.11
N LYS A 48 8.12 -7.87 19.94
CA LYS A 48 9.51 -8.12 19.51
C LYS A 48 9.66 -9.38 18.65
N SER A 49 8.60 -10.17 18.51
CA SER A 49 8.62 -11.44 17.80
C SER A 49 7.30 -11.66 17.08
N VAL A 50 7.39 -11.93 15.77
CA VAL A 50 6.24 -12.21 14.90
C VAL A 50 5.76 -13.67 14.99
N TYR A 51 6.64 -14.59 15.42
CA TYR A 51 6.36 -16.03 15.45
C TYR A 51 5.08 -16.38 16.22
N PRO A 52 4.79 -15.84 17.42
CA PRO A 52 3.56 -16.16 18.15
C PRO A 52 2.30 -15.75 17.38
N VAL A 53 2.36 -14.64 16.63
CA VAL A 53 1.25 -14.12 15.83
C VAL A 53 1.04 -15.00 14.61
N TYR A 54 2.11 -15.41 13.91
CA TYR A 54 2.01 -16.32 12.77
C TYR A 54 1.52 -17.71 13.19
N ALA A 55 2.02 -18.23 14.32
CA ALA A 55 1.54 -19.46 14.95
C ALA A 55 0.08 -19.37 15.39
N PHE A 56 -0.42 -18.17 15.72
CA PHE A 56 -1.83 -17.94 15.99
C PHE A 56 -2.64 -18.00 14.69
N VAL A 57 -2.21 -17.31 13.64
CA VAL A 57 -2.91 -17.31 12.33
C VAL A 57 -2.99 -18.71 11.73
N GLN A 58 -1.88 -19.45 11.66
CA GLN A 58 -1.87 -20.77 11.04
C GLN A 58 -2.72 -21.80 11.80
N ARG A 59 -2.80 -21.68 13.13
CA ARG A 59 -3.59 -22.58 13.96
C ARG A 59 -5.10 -22.46 13.72
N HIS A 60 -5.56 -21.30 13.31
CA HIS A 60 -6.97 -21.05 13.02
C HIS A 60 -7.23 -21.27 11.53
N SER A 61 -7.45 -22.52 11.13
CA SER A 61 -7.73 -22.88 9.73
C SER A 61 -9.03 -22.27 9.18
N THR A 62 -9.88 -21.72 10.05
CA THR A 62 -11.07 -20.96 9.66
C THR A 62 -10.77 -19.51 9.29
N LEU A 63 -9.56 -18.98 9.57
CA LEU A 63 -9.17 -17.62 9.21
C LEU A 63 -9.01 -17.49 7.70
N LEU A 64 -9.85 -16.65 7.12
CA LEU A 64 -9.88 -16.34 5.70
C LEU A 64 -9.38 -14.92 5.42
N GLU A 65 -9.53 -13.99 6.37
CA GLU A 65 -9.07 -12.61 6.26
C GLU A 65 -8.13 -12.30 7.44
N VAL A 66 -6.93 -11.80 7.11
CA VAL A 66 -5.89 -11.46 8.08
C VAL A 66 -5.32 -10.09 7.72
N ASN A 67 -5.32 -9.16 8.68
CA ASN A 67 -4.74 -7.84 8.54
C ASN A 67 -3.80 -7.60 9.73
N LEU A 68 -2.51 -7.42 9.46
CA LEU A 68 -1.45 -7.32 10.46
C LEU A 68 -0.55 -6.12 10.18
N GLY A 69 -0.16 -5.41 11.23
CA GLY A 69 0.90 -4.41 11.16
C GLY A 69 1.83 -4.57 12.34
N PHE A 70 3.13 -4.41 12.13
CA PHE A 70 4.17 -4.53 13.14
C PHE A 70 4.93 -3.22 13.28
N GLU A 71 5.30 -2.86 14.51
CA GLU A 71 6.20 -1.73 14.75
C GLU A 71 7.65 -2.21 14.63
N ASP A 72 8.49 -1.42 13.95
CA ASP A 72 9.95 -1.61 13.87
C ASP A 72 10.39 -3.04 13.50
N THR A 73 9.64 -3.70 12.61
CA THR A 73 9.91 -5.09 12.22
C THR A 73 9.82 -5.26 10.70
N ASP A 74 10.95 -5.60 10.09
CA ASP A 74 11.02 -6.01 8.69
C ASP A 74 10.58 -7.46 8.51
N LEU A 75 9.63 -7.67 7.61
CA LEU A 75 9.13 -8.98 7.26
C LEU A 75 9.62 -9.40 5.89
N ARG A 76 9.88 -10.70 5.73
CA ARG A 76 10.22 -11.31 4.45
C ARG A 76 8.99 -11.85 3.74
N LEU A 77 9.00 -11.74 2.41
CA LEU A 77 7.91 -12.22 1.57
C LEU A 77 7.69 -13.75 1.66
N GLU A 78 8.75 -14.54 1.82
CA GLU A 78 8.64 -16.00 2.03
C GLU A 78 7.78 -16.33 3.25
N GLY A 79 8.00 -15.60 4.36
CA GLY A 79 7.22 -15.76 5.58
C GLY A 79 5.74 -15.48 5.34
N LEU A 80 5.42 -14.44 4.58
CA LEU A 80 4.05 -14.12 4.19
C LEU A 80 3.42 -15.20 3.29
N ILE A 81 4.13 -15.68 2.26
CA ILE A 81 3.64 -16.75 1.37
C ILE A 81 3.30 -17.99 2.21
N LYS A 82 4.24 -18.44 3.05
CA LYS A 82 4.04 -19.59 3.95
C LYS A 82 2.87 -19.38 4.91
N LEU A 83 2.68 -18.17 5.41
CA LEU A 83 1.59 -17.82 6.31
C LEU A 83 0.24 -17.91 5.60
N ILE A 84 0.15 -17.39 4.37
CA ILE A 84 -1.05 -17.44 3.55
C ILE A 84 -1.39 -18.90 3.22
N GLU A 85 -0.45 -19.65 2.67
CA GLU A 85 -0.62 -21.05 2.25
C GLU A 85 -0.87 -22.01 3.43
N GLY A 86 -0.51 -21.60 4.65
CA GLY A 86 -0.63 -22.42 5.85
C GLY A 86 0.49 -23.47 5.99
N THR A 87 1.62 -23.26 5.31
CA THR A 87 2.75 -24.20 5.20
C THR A 87 3.90 -23.88 6.15
N GLY A 88 3.88 -22.73 6.82
CA GLY A 88 4.94 -22.32 7.74
C GLY A 88 5.08 -23.21 8.98
N LYS A 89 6.25 -23.15 9.62
CA LYS A 89 6.45 -23.69 10.97
C LYS A 89 7.00 -22.56 11.83
N TRP A 90 6.18 -22.09 12.75
CA TRP A 90 6.45 -20.87 13.52
C TRP A 90 6.86 -21.26 14.94
N GLU A 91 8.13 -21.61 15.10
CA GLU A 91 8.73 -21.93 16.39
C GLU A 91 9.84 -20.94 16.70
N VAL A 92 9.97 -20.54 17.96
CA VAL A 92 11.11 -19.75 18.42
C VAL A 92 12.28 -20.72 18.57
N PRO A 93 13.41 -20.53 17.86
CA PRO A 93 14.55 -21.43 17.98
C PRO A 93 15.04 -21.52 19.42
N GLU A 94 15.25 -22.74 19.93
CA GLU A 94 15.75 -22.95 21.29
C GLU A 94 17.14 -22.30 21.46
N GLY A 95 17.32 -21.53 22.53
CA GLY A 95 18.60 -20.89 22.86
C GLY A 95 18.88 -19.54 22.17
N VAL A 96 17.96 -19.03 21.34
CA VAL A 96 18.05 -17.67 20.79
C VAL A 96 17.35 -16.72 21.76
N GLU A 97 18.13 -15.98 22.56
CA GLU A 97 17.60 -14.80 23.24
C GLU A 97 17.19 -13.79 22.16
N VAL A 98 15.89 -13.53 22.04
CA VAL A 98 15.35 -12.50 21.16
C VAL A 98 15.69 -11.14 21.78
N THR A 99 16.95 -10.73 21.66
CA THR A 99 17.34 -9.35 21.98
C THR A 99 16.65 -8.43 20.98
N PRO A 100 16.01 -7.33 21.42
CA PRO A 100 15.08 -6.58 20.58
C PRO A 100 15.76 -5.92 19.38
N HIS A 101 17.09 -5.81 19.37
CA HIS A 101 17.82 -5.07 18.33
C HIS A 101 19.21 -5.64 17.98
N PHE A 102 19.66 -6.80 18.50
CA PHE A 102 21.01 -7.28 18.21
C PHE A 102 21.12 -8.81 18.11
N PHE A 103 21.76 -9.21 17.01
CA PHE A 103 22.13 -10.53 16.53
C PHE A 103 23.02 -11.35 17.47
N VAL A 104 22.95 -12.68 17.30
CA VAL A 104 24.04 -13.61 17.62
C VAL A 104 24.32 -14.46 16.37
N PRO A 105 25.56 -14.49 15.84
CA PRO A 105 25.90 -15.27 14.65
C PRO A 105 26.19 -16.74 14.99
N GLY A 106 25.66 -17.68 14.20
CA GLY A 106 25.99 -19.10 14.33
C GLY A 106 25.49 -19.96 13.15
N PRO A 107 26.32 -20.85 12.58
CA PRO A 107 25.92 -21.69 11.46
C PRO A 107 25.22 -22.95 12.00
N THR A 108 23.90 -22.90 12.14
CA THR A 108 23.10 -24.10 12.43
C THR A 108 21.95 -24.21 11.43
N ARG A 109 22.04 -25.27 10.64
CA ARG A 109 21.06 -25.72 9.65
C ARG A 109 19.69 -25.95 10.27
N ALA A 110 18.66 -25.51 9.54
CA ALA A 110 17.29 -26.04 9.52
C ALA A 110 16.50 -26.03 10.85
N LEU A 111 16.10 -24.83 11.27
CA LEU A 111 14.78 -24.55 11.86
C LEU A 111 14.39 -23.15 11.36
N ASP A 112 13.16 -23.00 10.86
CA ASP A 112 12.60 -21.88 10.09
C ASP A 112 12.98 -20.46 10.55
N ALA A 113 14.18 -20.01 10.16
CA ALA A 113 14.78 -18.72 10.49
C ALA A 113 14.48 -17.64 9.44
N ALA A 114 13.20 -17.45 9.06
CA ALA A 114 12.81 -16.57 7.95
C ALA A 114 12.17 -15.23 8.36
N ALA A 115 12.34 -14.74 9.60
CA ALA A 115 11.55 -13.60 10.08
C ALA A 115 12.31 -12.36 10.60
N LEU A 116 13.65 -12.35 10.65
CA LEU A 116 14.41 -11.17 11.07
C LEU A 116 15.72 -11.09 10.28
N ILE A 117 16.02 -9.93 9.70
CA ILE A 117 17.16 -9.73 8.80
C ILE A 117 18.42 -9.34 9.57
N ASP A 118 19.54 -10.00 9.26
CA ASP A 118 20.88 -9.49 9.57
C ASP A 118 21.25 -8.48 8.48
N PRO A 119 21.61 -7.24 8.82
CA PRO A 119 22.21 -6.32 7.85
C PRO A 119 23.50 -6.86 7.19
N GLY A 120 24.11 -7.95 7.70
CA GLY A 120 25.36 -8.53 7.19
C GLY A 120 25.35 -9.98 6.66
N ASP A 121 24.23 -10.72 6.70
CA ASP A 121 24.23 -12.16 6.37
C ASP A 121 23.76 -12.43 4.91
N PRO A 122 24.54 -13.14 4.07
CA PRO A 122 24.14 -13.58 2.74
C PRO A 122 23.19 -14.79 2.83
N PHE A 123 21.99 -14.57 3.33
CA PHE A 123 20.90 -15.52 3.06
C PHE A 123 20.66 -15.54 1.55
N PRO A 124 20.38 -16.72 0.95
CA PRO A 124 19.93 -16.75 -0.43
C PRO A 124 18.65 -15.91 -0.51
N ASP A 125 18.71 -14.80 -1.25
CA ASP A 125 17.52 -14.02 -1.54
C ASP A 125 16.53 -14.98 -2.23
N ASP A 126 15.29 -15.05 -1.74
CA ASP A 126 14.24 -15.87 -2.36
C ASP A 126 13.93 -15.37 -3.79
N PHE A 127 14.36 -14.14 -4.09
CA PHE A 127 14.30 -13.47 -5.38
C PHE A 127 15.70 -12.92 -5.70
N PRO A 128 16.48 -13.57 -6.57
CA PRO A 128 17.84 -13.14 -6.88
C PRO A 128 17.87 -11.65 -7.28
N GLY A 129 18.49 -10.81 -6.45
CA GLY A 129 18.68 -9.38 -6.72
C GLY A 129 17.63 -8.41 -6.14
N HIS A 130 16.58 -8.88 -5.46
CA HIS A 130 15.59 -7.99 -4.85
C HIS A 130 15.15 -8.47 -3.45
N ARG A 131 15.27 -7.60 -2.44
CA ARG A 131 14.75 -7.85 -1.09
C ARG A 131 13.42 -7.14 -0.91
N VAL A 132 12.33 -7.88 -0.71
CA VAL A 132 11.00 -7.32 -0.42
C VAL A 132 10.82 -7.25 1.10
N LEU A 133 10.87 -6.03 1.64
CA LEU A 133 10.63 -5.74 3.06
C LEU A 133 9.27 -5.04 3.23
N PHE A 134 8.58 -5.37 4.31
CA PHE A 134 7.30 -4.76 4.68
C PHE A 134 7.07 -4.88 6.19
N SER A 135 6.31 -3.95 6.76
CA SER A 135 5.87 -3.99 8.18
C SER A 135 4.37 -4.19 8.35
N GLU A 136 3.59 -3.89 7.30
CA GLU A 136 2.15 -4.02 7.30
C GLU A 136 1.69 -4.84 6.09
N PHE A 137 0.75 -5.75 6.35
CA PHE A 137 0.15 -6.57 5.31
C PHE A 137 -1.28 -6.98 5.63
N GLY A 138 -2.07 -7.23 4.59
CA GLY A 138 -3.39 -7.83 4.68
C GLY A 138 -3.55 -8.88 3.59
N PHE A 139 -4.26 -9.96 3.86
CA PHE A 139 -4.62 -10.92 2.83
C PHE A 139 -5.99 -11.57 3.05
N ILE A 140 -6.63 -11.93 1.94
CA ILE A 140 -7.76 -12.86 1.94
C ILE A 140 -7.32 -14.14 1.26
N ARG A 141 -7.65 -15.27 1.87
CA ARG A 141 -7.33 -16.59 1.36
C ARG A 141 -8.55 -17.52 1.33
N GLU A 142 -8.54 -18.46 0.40
CA GLU A 142 -9.55 -19.49 0.25
C GLU A 142 -8.93 -20.88 0.33
N PRO A 143 -9.61 -21.89 0.90
CA PRO A 143 -9.15 -23.27 0.86
C PRO A 143 -9.02 -23.77 -0.58
N ILE A 144 -7.92 -24.45 -0.91
CA ILE A 144 -7.70 -25.07 -2.23
C ILE A 144 -8.61 -26.30 -2.40
N THR A 145 -8.82 -27.05 -1.32
CA THR A 145 -9.72 -28.21 -1.30
C THR A 145 -10.81 -28.05 -0.25
N ALA A 146 -12.00 -28.59 -0.52
CA ALA A 146 -13.13 -28.55 0.41
C ALA A 146 -12.87 -29.39 1.68
N GLU A 147 -11.96 -30.37 1.62
CA GLU A 147 -11.54 -31.16 2.76
C GLU A 147 -10.57 -30.37 3.65
N ARG A 148 -11.12 -29.71 4.67
CA ARG A 148 -10.37 -29.11 5.79
C ARG A 148 -9.64 -30.19 6.59
N ARG A 149 -8.54 -30.73 6.08
CA ARG A 149 -7.69 -31.60 6.89
C ARG A 149 -6.75 -30.71 7.70
N SER A 150 -6.97 -30.73 9.01
CA SER A 150 -6.20 -30.10 10.07
C SER A 150 -4.78 -30.66 10.17
N ALA A 151 -4.02 -30.66 9.08
CA ALA A 151 -2.61 -30.96 9.12
C ALA A 151 -1.88 -29.66 9.49
N ARG A 152 -1.82 -29.39 10.81
CA ARG A 152 -0.69 -28.63 11.36
C ARG A 152 0.57 -29.28 10.79
N ASP A 153 1.43 -28.51 10.14
CA ASP A 153 2.73 -28.95 9.58
C ASP A 153 2.70 -29.58 8.17
N SER A 154 1.62 -29.41 7.40
CA SER A 154 1.64 -29.75 5.97
C SER A 154 2.56 -28.82 5.19
N LEU A 155 3.53 -29.37 4.46
CA LEU A 155 4.32 -28.63 3.48
C LEU A 155 3.54 -28.34 2.18
N VAL A 156 2.36 -28.94 2.02
CA VAL A 156 1.48 -28.72 0.88
C VAL A 156 0.58 -27.51 1.15
N PRO A 157 0.50 -26.53 0.21
CA PRO A 157 -0.41 -25.39 0.32
C PRO A 157 -1.85 -25.82 0.58
N GLN A 158 -2.48 -25.21 1.58
CA GLN A 158 -3.88 -25.48 1.93
C GLN A 158 -4.82 -24.38 1.43
N PHE A 159 -4.26 -23.19 1.20
CA PHE A 159 -4.99 -22.01 0.80
C PHE A 159 -4.33 -21.32 -0.39
N LYS A 160 -5.14 -20.62 -1.17
CA LYS A 160 -4.72 -19.67 -2.21
C LYS A 160 -5.12 -18.25 -1.81
N THR A 161 -4.37 -17.25 -2.26
CA THR A 161 -4.63 -15.83 -1.98
C THR A 161 -5.53 -15.23 -3.05
N ILE A 162 -6.59 -14.52 -2.66
CA ILE A 162 -7.47 -13.79 -3.59
C ILE A 162 -7.38 -12.26 -3.45
N ALA A 163 -6.92 -11.76 -2.30
CA ALA A 163 -6.64 -10.34 -2.11
C ALA A 163 -5.37 -10.18 -1.27
N LEU A 164 -4.56 -9.17 -1.60
CA LEU A 164 -3.29 -8.87 -0.94
C LEU A 164 -3.12 -7.37 -0.78
N ALA A 165 -2.74 -6.93 0.42
CA ALA A 165 -2.33 -5.57 0.73
C ALA A 165 -0.95 -5.60 1.37
N LEU A 166 -0.03 -4.72 0.95
CA LEU A 166 1.32 -4.62 1.49
C LEU A 166 1.77 -3.17 1.59
N LYS A 167 2.50 -2.85 2.65
CA LYS A 167 3.31 -1.63 2.76
C LYS A 167 4.78 -2.00 2.62
N LEU A 168 5.32 -1.76 1.44
CA LEU A 168 6.71 -1.96 1.12
C LEU A 168 7.55 -0.90 1.83
N GLU A 169 8.56 -1.36 2.56
CA GLU A 169 9.51 -0.49 3.22
C GLU A 169 10.73 -0.27 2.33
N SER A 170 11.21 0.97 2.32
CA SER A 170 12.45 1.35 1.65
C SER A 170 13.49 1.68 2.71
N MET A 171 14.41 0.77 2.95
CA MET A 171 15.57 1.08 3.78
C MET A 171 16.66 1.73 2.93
N TYR A 172 17.10 2.94 3.28
CA TYR A 172 18.20 3.64 2.61
C TYR A 172 19.51 2.84 2.50
N VAL A 173 19.65 1.77 3.28
CA VAL A 173 20.86 0.95 3.37
C VAL A 173 20.78 -0.32 2.51
N PHE A 174 19.59 -0.72 2.04
CA PHE A 174 19.38 -1.95 1.28
C PHE A 174 18.61 -1.68 -0.02
N ASP A 175 18.99 -2.38 -1.09
CA ASP A 175 18.20 -2.42 -2.33
C ASP A 175 16.87 -3.13 -2.06
N CYS A 176 15.90 -2.37 -1.56
CA CYS A 176 14.55 -2.83 -1.28
C CYS A 176 13.70 -2.77 -2.55
N ALA A 177 12.78 -3.73 -2.70
CA ALA A 177 11.90 -3.81 -3.85
C ALA A 177 10.89 -2.64 -3.88
N TYR A 178 10.83 -1.93 -5.00
CA TYR A 178 9.77 -0.96 -5.27
C TYR A 178 8.47 -1.64 -5.68
N ILE A 179 7.39 -0.87 -5.85
CA ILE A 179 6.10 -1.39 -6.35
C ILE A 179 6.30 -2.14 -7.68
N GLU A 180 7.03 -1.54 -8.62
CA GLU A 180 7.34 -2.13 -9.92
C GLU A 180 8.11 -3.45 -9.80
N ASP A 181 8.99 -3.62 -8.81
CA ASP A 181 9.72 -4.87 -8.58
C ASP A 181 8.78 -5.94 -8.01
N PHE A 182 7.92 -5.57 -7.05
CA PHE A 182 6.93 -6.48 -6.48
C PHE A 182 5.98 -7.03 -7.56
N LEU A 183 5.65 -6.23 -8.58
CA LEU A 183 4.75 -6.67 -9.65
C LEU A 183 5.31 -7.83 -10.49
N LEU A 184 6.62 -8.06 -10.49
CA LEU A 184 7.25 -9.21 -11.14
C LEU A 184 6.86 -10.54 -10.46
N LEU A 185 6.39 -10.49 -9.22
CA LEU A 185 6.09 -11.66 -8.38
C LEU A 185 4.70 -12.27 -8.61
N SER A 186 4.05 -11.88 -9.72
CA SER A 186 2.70 -12.35 -10.09
C SER A 186 2.56 -13.88 -10.13
N GLU A 187 3.64 -14.62 -10.39
CA GLU A 187 3.62 -16.09 -10.44
C GLU A 187 3.45 -16.75 -9.06
N TYR A 188 3.84 -16.06 -7.98
CA TYR A 188 3.66 -16.52 -6.61
C TYR A 188 2.24 -16.24 -6.09
N PHE A 189 1.49 -15.36 -6.78
CA PHE A 189 0.16 -14.93 -6.41
C PHE A 189 -0.83 -15.03 -7.59
N PRO A 190 -0.94 -16.20 -8.23
CA PRO A 190 -1.66 -16.34 -9.51
C PRO A 190 -3.17 -16.09 -9.41
N ASP A 191 -3.73 -16.22 -8.20
CA ASP A 191 -5.16 -16.13 -7.92
C ASP A 191 -5.62 -14.78 -7.35
N VAL A 192 -4.71 -13.81 -7.19
CA VAL A 192 -5.04 -12.51 -6.62
C VAL A 192 -5.90 -11.70 -7.60
N GLU A 193 -7.06 -11.27 -7.10
CA GLU A 193 -8.04 -10.44 -7.80
C GLU A 193 -8.01 -8.98 -7.30
N GLU A 194 -7.54 -8.74 -6.07
CA GLU A 194 -7.35 -7.39 -5.50
C GLU A 194 -5.93 -7.23 -4.93
N LEU A 195 -5.19 -6.24 -5.42
CA LEU A 195 -3.83 -5.94 -4.96
C LEU A 195 -3.75 -4.49 -4.50
N ARG A 196 -3.30 -4.27 -3.26
CA ARG A 196 -3.07 -2.95 -2.67
C ARG A 196 -1.61 -2.79 -2.27
N LEU A 197 -0.87 -1.87 -2.89
CA LEU A 197 0.55 -1.66 -2.58
C LEU A 197 0.82 -0.22 -2.16
N LYS A 198 1.34 -0.02 -0.96
CA LYS A 198 1.94 1.24 -0.54
C LYS A 198 3.44 1.07 -0.55
N SER A 199 4.17 2.06 -1.03
CA SER A 199 5.62 2.13 -0.89
C SER A 199 5.98 3.45 -0.22
N ASP A 200 7.04 3.46 0.58
CA ASP A 200 7.56 4.72 1.09
C ASP A 200 8.34 5.50 0.04
N THR A 201 8.73 4.86 -1.06
CA THR A 201 9.49 5.47 -2.15
C THR A 201 8.87 5.20 -3.52
N CYS A 202 9.13 6.08 -4.47
CA CYS A 202 8.82 5.91 -5.88
C CYS A 202 9.92 6.51 -6.75
N SER A 203 9.96 6.16 -8.04
CA SER A 203 10.87 6.79 -9.00
C SER A 203 10.69 8.31 -9.08
N GLU A 204 11.73 9.02 -9.54
CA GLU A 204 11.74 10.49 -9.68
C GLU A 204 10.79 11.01 -10.77
N SER A 205 10.28 10.16 -11.66
CA SER A 205 9.39 10.59 -12.74
C SER A 205 8.14 9.76 -12.71
N PHE A 206 6.97 10.40 -12.55
CA PHE A 206 5.72 9.64 -12.56
C PHE A 206 5.50 8.90 -13.87
N VAL A 207 5.87 9.53 -14.99
CA VAL A 207 5.67 8.92 -16.30
C VAL A 207 6.53 7.66 -16.40
N GLU A 208 7.79 7.73 -15.98
CA GLU A 208 8.67 6.56 -15.94
C GLU A 208 8.14 5.52 -14.96
N TRP A 209 7.80 5.93 -13.74
CA TRP A 209 7.28 5.07 -12.69
C TRP A 209 6.02 4.32 -13.11
N THR A 210 5.03 5.02 -13.67
CA THR A 210 3.80 4.39 -14.17
C THR A 210 4.03 3.60 -15.44
N THR A 211 5.03 3.94 -16.26
CA THR A 211 5.42 3.08 -17.39
C THR A 211 6.01 1.76 -16.89
N GLU A 212 6.90 1.81 -15.88
CA GLU A 212 7.47 0.61 -15.25
C GLU A 212 6.39 -0.24 -14.58
N ILE A 213 5.50 0.36 -13.77
CA ILE A 213 4.34 -0.34 -13.21
C ILE A 213 3.53 -1.00 -14.33
N GLY A 214 3.20 -0.24 -15.38
CA GLY A 214 2.33 -0.73 -16.44
C GLY A 214 2.93 -1.86 -17.27
N THR A 215 4.23 -1.83 -17.53
CA THR A 215 4.93 -2.89 -18.27
C THR A 215 5.11 -4.18 -17.46
N ARG A 216 5.19 -4.07 -16.12
CA ARG A 216 5.36 -5.19 -15.20
C ARG A 216 4.05 -5.73 -14.64
N LEU A 217 2.94 -5.00 -14.75
CA LEU A 217 1.60 -5.44 -14.30
C LEU A 217 1.04 -6.55 -15.20
N ARG A 218 1.50 -7.79 -14.98
CA ARG A 218 1.14 -8.99 -15.76
C ARG A 218 0.26 -9.98 -14.99
N TRP A 219 -0.50 -9.48 -14.02
CA TRP A 219 -1.30 -10.30 -13.10
C TRP A 219 -2.60 -10.78 -13.75
N LYS A 220 -2.67 -12.06 -14.10
CA LYS A 220 -3.72 -12.62 -14.97
C LYS A 220 -5.15 -12.49 -14.46
N ARG A 221 -5.34 -12.43 -13.14
CA ARG A 221 -6.65 -12.42 -12.47
C ARG A 221 -6.93 -11.12 -11.73
N LEU A 222 -6.00 -10.17 -11.77
CA LEU A 222 -6.12 -8.92 -11.03
C LEU A 222 -7.22 -8.06 -11.63
N ARG A 223 -8.23 -7.75 -10.83
CA ARG A 223 -9.40 -6.94 -11.18
C ARG A 223 -9.30 -5.55 -10.56
N LYS A 224 -8.74 -5.43 -9.36
CA LYS A 224 -8.55 -4.15 -8.67
C LYS A 224 -7.10 -3.95 -8.29
N PHE A 225 -6.50 -2.86 -8.76
CA PHE A 225 -5.15 -2.45 -8.40
C PHE A 225 -5.17 -1.10 -7.69
N THR A 226 -4.82 -1.10 -6.41
CA THR A 226 -4.71 0.10 -5.60
C THR A 226 -3.24 0.33 -5.25
N PHE A 227 -2.72 1.53 -5.49
CA PHE A 227 -1.32 1.80 -5.15
C PHE A 227 -1.10 3.23 -4.69
N GLY A 228 -0.04 3.44 -3.91
CA GLY A 228 0.33 4.75 -3.39
C GLY A 228 1.78 4.84 -2.97
N CYS A 229 2.29 6.07 -2.86
CA CYS A 229 3.63 6.36 -2.38
C CYS A 229 3.60 7.41 -1.27
N SER A 230 4.33 7.17 -0.18
CA SER A 230 4.42 8.08 0.98
C SER A 230 5.41 9.24 0.74
N ASN A 231 6.64 8.96 0.31
CA ASN A 231 7.65 9.98 0.04
C ASN A 231 7.95 10.07 -1.46
N SER A 232 7.46 11.13 -2.10
CA SER A 232 8.05 11.61 -3.35
C SER A 232 8.76 12.93 -3.12
N GLU A 233 9.93 12.91 -2.50
CA GLU A 233 10.78 14.10 -2.54
C GLU A 233 11.13 14.50 -3.99
N ASP A 234 11.04 13.55 -4.93
CA ASP A 234 11.52 13.72 -6.29
C ASP A 234 10.60 13.34 -7.45
N LEU A 235 9.26 13.15 -7.30
CA LEU A 235 8.39 13.03 -8.50
C LEU A 235 8.38 14.34 -9.31
N ARG A 236 9.39 14.52 -10.16
CA ARG A 236 9.49 15.51 -11.22
C ARG A 236 8.68 14.98 -12.38
N TRP A 237 7.42 15.36 -12.41
CA TRP A 237 6.53 15.09 -13.53
C TRP A 237 7.04 15.76 -14.80
N ARG A 238 7.78 15.02 -15.62
CA ARG A 238 8.20 15.45 -16.96
C ARG A 238 7.19 14.89 -17.98
N HIS A 239 6.54 15.76 -18.74
CA HIS A 239 5.66 15.36 -19.84
C HIS A 239 6.47 14.67 -20.96
N PRO A 240 5.99 13.58 -21.60
CA PRO A 240 6.75 12.86 -22.64
C PRO A 240 7.08 13.70 -23.88
N GLU A 241 6.22 14.67 -24.23
CA GLU A 241 6.49 15.56 -25.37
C GLU A 241 7.63 16.57 -25.11
N HIS A 242 8.13 16.67 -23.86
CA HIS A 242 9.25 17.56 -23.53
C HIS A 242 10.62 17.02 -23.96
N GLU A 243 10.77 15.77 -24.39
CA GLU A 243 12.06 15.35 -25.00
C GLU A 243 12.20 15.87 -26.43
N ALA A 244 11.11 15.85 -27.21
CA ALA A 244 11.08 16.43 -28.57
C ALA A 244 10.93 17.96 -28.58
N LEU A 245 10.37 18.54 -27.51
CA LEU A 245 10.18 19.99 -27.32
C LEU A 245 11.06 20.58 -26.21
N SER A 246 12.17 19.93 -25.86
CA SER A 246 13.17 20.40 -24.89
C SER A 246 13.80 21.75 -25.27
N HIS A 247 13.52 22.25 -26.47
CA HIS A 247 13.88 23.60 -26.93
C HIS A 247 12.70 24.58 -27.09
N ALA A 248 11.44 24.19 -26.82
CA ALA A 248 10.27 25.03 -27.16
C ALA A 248 9.06 25.01 -26.21
N VAL A 249 8.97 24.18 -25.15
CA VAL A 249 7.88 24.28 -24.16
C VAL A 249 8.41 24.54 -22.76
N THR A 250 7.79 25.53 -22.12
CA THR A 250 8.39 26.48 -21.16
C THR A 250 8.54 25.89 -19.74
N PRO A 251 9.56 26.30 -18.95
CA PRO A 251 9.80 25.98 -17.52
C PRO A 251 8.67 26.30 -16.52
N VAL A 252 7.47 26.57 -17.01
CA VAL A 252 6.47 27.40 -16.34
C VAL A 252 5.63 26.62 -15.32
N LEU A 253 5.41 25.32 -15.54
CA LEU A 253 4.64 24.48 -14.62
C LEU A 253 5.44 24.02 -13.40
N GLN A 254 6.76 23.84 -13.53
CA GLN A 254 7.66 23.52 -12.42
C GLN A 254 7.82 24.65 -11.39
N GLU A 255 7.42 25.88 -11.74
CA GLU A 255 7.52 27.06 -10.86
C GLU A 255 6.16 27.55 -10.31
N ILE A 256 5.03 27.08 -10.87
CA ILE A 256 3.68 27.37 -10.34
C ILE A 256 3.41 26.52 -9.09
N PHE A 257 3.93 25.29 -9.08
CA PHE A 257 4.15 24.49 -7.87
C PHE A 257 5.53 24.85 -7.31
N PRO A 258 5.76 24.81 -5.98
CA PRO A 258 6.83 25.59 -5.34
C PRO A 258 8.18 25.35 -6.03
N PRO A 259 8.94 26.43 -6.27
CA PRO A 259 10.15 26.38 -7.10
C PRO A 259 11.14 25.34 -6.56
N ALA A 260 11.96 24.80 -7.47
CA ALA A 260 12.99 23.80 -7.20
C ALA A 260 13.95 24.16 -6.04
N ASP A 261 14.02 25.43 -5.63
CA ASP A 261 14.74 25.91 -4.43
C ASP A 261 14.16 25.40 -3.09
N PHE A 262 12.94 24.84 -3.08
CA PHE A 262 12.52 23.91 -2.04
C PHE A 262 13.02 22.51 -2.43
N SER A 263 14.31 22.28 -2.18
CA SER A 263 14.98 21.05 -2.60
C SER A 263 14.57 19.81 -1.80
N HIS A 264 13.75 19.89 -0.74
CA HIS A 264 13.40 18.71 0.07
C HIS A 264 11.93 18.60 0.55
N ASN A 265 11.22 19.69 0.93
CA ASN A 265 10.12 19.52 1.90
C ASN A 265 8.74 20.17 1.59
N THR A 266 8.34 20.41 0.34
CA THR A 266 6.97 20.94 0.03
C THR A 266 6.34 20.40 -1.27
N ARG A 267 6.77 19.23 -1.75
CA ARG A 267 6.27 18.64 -3.00
C ARG A 267 5.18 17.61 -2.69
N GLY A 268 3.92 17.99 -2.89
CA GLY A 268 2.79 17.09 -2.67
C GLY A 268 1.48 17.69 -3.16
N ILE A 269 0.52 16.83 -3.49
CA ILE A 269 -0.83 17.22 -3.90
C ILE A 269 -1.60 17.72 -2.67
N GLY A 270 -2.48 18.71 -2.86
CA GLY A 270 -3.32 19.25 -1.80
C GLY A 270 -2.83 20.55 -1.15
N MET A 271 -1.82 21.24 -1.69
CA MET A 271 -1.51 22.61 -1.26
C MET A 271 -2.66 23.56 -1.64
N THR A 272 -3.32 24.14 -0.64
CA THR A 272 -4.30 25.21 -0.84
C THR A 272 -3.64 26.57 -0.96
N LEU A 273 -4.33 27.55 -1.54
CA LEU A 273 -3.86 28.93 -1.53
C LEU A 273 -3.71 29.48 -0.10
N ALA A 274 -4.51 29.00 0.85
CA ALA A 274 -4.40 29.33 2.27
C ALA A 274 -3.07 28.81 2.86
N VAL A 275 -2.69 27.57 2.57
CA VAL A 275 -1.40 26.99 3.00
C VAL A 275 -0.24 27.76 2.38
N VAL A 276 -0.30 28.08 1.08
CA VAL A 276 0.72 28.92 0.43
C VAL A 276 0.78 30.30 1.08
N SER A 277 -0.36 30.92 1.39
CA SER A 277 -0.40 32.21 2.05
C SER A 277 0.24 32.17 3.43
N ALA A 278 -0.01 31.11 4.20
CA ALA A 278 0.56 30.93 5.54
C ALA A 278 2.08 30.75 5.49
N LEU A 279 2.59 30.01 4.49
CA LEU A 279 4.02 29.70 4.37
C LEU A 279 4.83 30.78 3.64
N GLN A 280 4.27 31.42 2.62
CA GLN A 280 4.99 32.27 1.67
C GLN A 280 4.39 33.68 1.53
N GLY A 281 3.31 33.97 2.26
CA GLY A 281 2.65 35.26 2.27
C GLY A 281 1.75 35.53 1.06
N LYS A 282 0.88 36.54 1.21
CA LYS A 282 -0.14 36.91 0.23
C LYS A 282 0.42 37.30 -1.15
N SER A 283 1.58 37.97 -1.19
CA SER A 283 2.21 38.37 -2.45
C SER A 283 2.52 37.17 -3.37
N LYS A 284 2.88 36.02 -2.79
CA LYS A 284 3.13 34.81 -3.57
C LYS A 284 1.84 34.21 -4.12
N VAL A 285 0.77 34.19 -3.33
CA VAL A 285 -0.57 33.78 -3.77
C VAL A 285 -1.05 34.62 -4.95
N ASP A 286 -0.89 35.94 -4.88
CA ASP A 286 -1.30 36.84 -5.96
C ASP A 286 -0.51 36.56 -7.26
N LYS A 287 0.79 36.28 -7.16
CA LYS A 287 1.63 35.88 -8.30
C LYS A 287 1.16 34.55 -8.91
N ILE A 288 0.82 33.56 -8.08
CA ILE A 288 0.29 32.27 -8.53
C ILE A 288 -1.04 32.47 -9.26
N LYS A 289 -1.98 33.21 -8.66
CA LYS A 289 -3.29 33.51 -9.29
C LYS A 289 -3.12 34.22 -10.63
N ALA A 290 -2.26 35.24 -10.68
CA ALA A 290 -1.98 35.98 -11.93
C ALA A 290 -1.39 35.07 -13.01
N ARG A 291 -0.52 34.14 -12.61
CA ARG A 291 0.12 33.19 -13.52
C ARG A 291 -0.86 32.14 -14.04
N ILE A 292 -1.70 31.57 -13.19
CA ILE A 292 -2.77 30.64 -13.60
C ILE A 292 -3.73 31.33 -14.58
N LYS A 293 -4.12 32.58 -14.31
CA LYS A 293 -4.96 33.36 -15.26
C LYS A 293 -4.30 33.57 -16.61
N ARG A 294 -2.98 33.75 -16.65
CA ARG A 294 -2.23 34.01 -17.88
C ARG A 294 -1.95 32.72 -18.67
N ASP A 295 -1.65 31.63 -17.96
CA ASP A 295 -1.08 30.41 -18.56
C ASP A 295 -2.11 29.27 -18.71
N LEU A 296 -3.21 29.26 -17.94
CA LEU A 296 -4.34 28.32 -18.09
C LEU A 296 -5.68 28.93 -18.61
N PRO A 297 -5.73 30.08 -19.31
CA PRO A 297 -6.97 30.82 -19.54
C PRO A 297 -8.04 30.09 -20.35
N GLU A 298 -7.70 29.02 -21.08
CA GLU A 298 -8.63 28.33 -21.98
C GLU A 298 -9.10 26.95 -21.51
N MET A 299 -8.45 26.34 -20.51
CA MET A 299 -8.71 24.93 -20.21
C MET A 299 -9.85 24.68 -19.23
N LEU A 300 -10.15 25.59 -18.28
CA LEU A 300 -11.31 25.46 -17.38
C LEU A 300 -11.81 26.81 -16.84
N PRO A 301 -13.12 26.97 -16.58
CA PRO A 301 -13.67 28.09 -15.80
C PRO A 301 -13.30 27.92 -14.31
N LEU A 302 -12.03 28.16 -13.96
CA LEU A 302 -11.55 28.09 -12.59
C LEU A 302 -11.82 29.41 -11.86
N ASP A 303 -12.47 29.35 -10.71
CA ASP A 303 -12.55 30.50 -9.80
C ASP A 303 -11.17 30.70 -9.17
N VAL A 304 -10.54 31.84 -9.46
CA VAL A 304 -9.23 32.17 -8.93
C VAL A 304 -9.22 32.48 -7.44
N ASN A 305 -10.39 32.63 -6.83
CA ASN A 305 -10.54 32.79 -5.39
C ASN A 305 -10.87 31.48 -4.69
N ASP A 306 -10.98 30.39 -5.44
CA ASP A 306 -11.09 29.05 -4.88
C ASP A 306 -9.81 28.69 -4.13
N ASP A 307 -9.94 28.35 -2.84
CA ASP A 307 -8.83 27.89 -2.03
C ASP A 307 -8.22 26.58 -2.59
N TRP A 308 -8.99 25.83 -3.37
CA TRP A 308 -8.62 24.59 -4.05
C TRP A 308 -8.11 24.78 -5.48
N LEU A 309 -7.90 26.02 -5.91
CA LEU A 309 -7.44 26.33 -7.28
C LEU A 309 -6.23 25.48 -7.69
N LEU A 310 -5.26 25.31 -6.79
CA LEU A 310 -4.04 24.56 -7.06
C LEU A 310 -4.30 23.06 -7.27
N THR A 311 -5.12 22.43 -6.42
CA THR A 311 -5.51 21.03 -6.58
C THR A 311 -6.32 20.82 -7.87
N LYS A 312 -7.22 21.73 -8.20
CA LYS A 312 -8.00 21.67 -9.45
C LYS A 312 -7.08 21.81 -10.67
N CYS A 313 -6.19 22.79 -10.69
CA CYS A 313 -5.18 22.92 -11.74
C CYS A 313 -4.34 21.65 -11.87
N TRP A 314 -3.87 21.10 -10.74
CA TRP A 314 -3.08 19.87 -10.72
C TRP A 314 -3.85 18.71 -11.33
N ARG A 315 -5.10 18.45 -10.91
CA ARG A 315 -5.95 17.41 -11.48
C ARG A 315 -6.02 17.53 -13.00
N GLU A 316 -6.32 18.71 -13.51
CA GLU A 316 -6.59 18.93 -14.93
C GLU A 316 -5.33 18.77 -15.78
N LEU A 317 -4.20 19.26 -15.28
CA LEU A 317 -2.89 19.08 -15.93
C LEU A 317 -2.45 17.62 -15.98
N HIS A 318 -2.79 16.83 -14.96
CA HIS A 318 -2.31 15.45 -14.83
C HIS A 318 -3.31 14.39 -15.31
N HIS A 319 -4.58 14.73 -15.50
CA HIS A 319 -5.64 13.80 -15.90
C HIS A 319 -5.27 13.00 -17.16
N GLY A 320 -4.70 13.65 -18.18
CA GLY A 320 -4.26 12.99 -19.40
C GLY A 320 -3.18 11.93 -19.16
N ASN A 321 -2.17 12.26 -18.35
CA ASN A 321 -1.06 11.35 -18.01
C ASN A 321 -1.55 10.15 -17.19
N VAL A 322 -2.41 10.38 -16.19
CA VAL A 322 -2.97 9.30 -15.37
C VAL A 322 -3.86 8.40 -16.22
N LYS A 323 -4.70 8.97 -17.10
CA LYS A 323 -5.51 8.20 -18.06
C LYS A 323 -4.64 7.33 -18.97
N HIS A 324 -3.52 7.87 -19.45
CA HIS A 324 -2.57 7.12 -20.27
C HIS A 324 -1.95 5.95 -19.49
N ALA A 325 -1.50 6.20 -18.26
CA ALA A 325 -0.98 5.15 -17.36
C ALA A 325 -2.02 4.05 -17.12
N VAL A 326 -3.26 4.40 -16.77
CA VAL A 326 -4.36 3.42 -16.58
C VAL A 326 -4.66 2.65 -17.86
N SER A 327 -4.55 3.30 -19.02
CA SER A 327 -4.69 2.62 -20.32
C SER A 327 -3.60 1.56 -20.50
N LEU A 328 -2.34 1.90 -20.19
CA LEU A 328 -1.22 0.97 -20.22
C LEU A 328 -1.42 -0.20 -19.23
N PHE A 329 -1.90 0.08 -18.01
CA PHE A 329 -2.22 -0.95 -17.02
C PHE A 329 -3.26 -1.93 -17.56
N SER A 330 -4.36 -1.41 -18.12
CA SER A 330 -5.44 -2.22 -18.67
C SER A 330 -5.06 -3.04 -19.91
N ALA A 331 -4.02 -2.60 -20.64
CA ALA A 331 -3.48 -3.29 -21.80
C ALA A 331 -2.59 -4.47 -21.39
N ASN A 332 -1.76 -4.30 -20.36
CA ASN A 332 -0.86 -5.36 -19.85
C ASN A 332 -1.55 -6.31 -18.86
N CYS A 333 -2.63 -5.86 -18.21
CA CYS A 333 -3.47 -6.64 -17.31
C CYS A 333 -4.92 -6.64 -17.82
N PRO A 334 -5.29 -7.56 -18.73
CA PRO A 334 -6.59 -7.52 -19.38
C PRO A 334 -7.79 -7.66 -18.45
N SER A 335 -7.63 -8.35 -17.30
CA SER A 335 -8.64 -8.56 -16.27
C SER A 335 -8.93 -7.33 -15.41
N LEU A 336 -8.12 -6.27 -15.52
CA LEU A 336 -8.22 -5.09 -14.67
C LEU A 336 -9.52 -4.32 -14.94
N GLU A 337 -10.26 -4.06 -13.87
CA GLU A 337 -11.56 -3.38 -13.85
C GLU A 337 -11.49 -2.05 -13.09
N GLU A 338 -10.66 -1.98 -12.04
CA GLU A 338 -10.53 -0.79 -11.19
C GLU A 338 -9.07 -0.46 -10.89
N VAL A 339 -8.74 0.83 -10.92
CA VAL A 339 -7.45 1.36 -10.46
C VAL A 339 -7.70 2.48 -9.47
N GLU A 340 -7.07 2.39 -8.30
CA GLU A 340 -7.04 3.47 -7.31
C GLU A 340 -5.60 3.90 -7.13
N TRP A 341 -5.30 5.17 -7.38
CA TRP A 341 -3.98 5.72 -7.14
C TRP A 341 -4.05 6.81 -6.08
N TYR A 342 -3.29 6.61 -5.00
CA TYR A 342 -3.13 7.56 -3.91
C TYR A 342 -1.80 8.26 -4.14
N PRO A 343 -1.84 9.46 -4.74
CA PRO A 343 -0.62 10.15 -5.10
C PRO A 343 0.00 10.74 -3.83
N PRO A 344 1.31 11.01 -3.78
CA PRO A 344 1.96 11.48 -2.56
C PRO A 344 1.33 12.78 -2.03
N GLY A 345 1.05 12.77 -0.73
CA GLY A 345 0.41 13.87 -0.02
C GLY A 345 1.40 15.00 0.33
N PHE A 346 0.87 16.09 0.86
CA PHE A 346 1.71 17.13 1.46
C PHE A 346 2.28 16.62 2.79
N SER A 347 3.59 16.33 2.80
CA SER A 347 4.37 16.10 4.02
C SER A 347 4.82 17.44 4.59
N SER A 348 4.43 17.73 5.83
CA SER A 348 5.04 18.82 6.59
C SER A 348 6.07 18.26 7.56
N TRP A 349 7.08 19.05 7.91
CA TRP A 349 8.21 18.69 8.78
C TRP A 349 7.81 18.18 10.18
N TYR A 350 6.53 18.28 10.55
CA TYR A 350 6.01 17.86 11.83
C TYR A 350 5.04 16.66 11.74
N GLU A 351 4.38 16.46 10.60
CA GLU A 351 3.41 15.39 10.40
C GLU A 351 3.45 14.98 8.91
N VAL A 352 3.95 13.76 8.65
CA VAL A 352 3.75 13.10 7.35
C VAL A 352 2.27 12.74 7.30
N HIS A 353 1.50 13.54 6.57
CA HIS A 353 0.12 13.19 6.30
C HIS A 353 0.09 12.22 5.12
N ASP A 354 -0.54 11.07 5.32
CA ASP A 354 -0.99 10.24 4.21
C ASP A 354 -1.81 11.11 3.24
N SER A 355 -1.67 10.85 1.95
CA SER A 355 -2.42 11.60 0.94
C SER A 355 -3.91 11.40 1.13
N TYR A 356 -4.63 12.51 1.26
CA TYR A 356 -6.09 12.57 1.29
C TYR A 356 -6.69 12.71 -0.12
N SER A 357 -5.92 12.34 -1.14
CA SER A 357 -6.31 12.39 -2.55
C SER A 357 -6.34 10.98 -3.11
N VAL A 358 -7.30 10.70 -3.97
CA VAL A 358 -7.32 9.44 -4.70
C VAL A 358 -7.88 9.63 -6.10
N TRP A 359 -7.17 9.07 -7.07
CA TRP A 359 -7.66 8.89 -8.42
C TRP A 359 -8.34 7.54 -8.52
N LYS A 360 -9.65 7.53 -8.75
CA LYS A 360 -10.47 6.33 -8.90
C LYS A 360 -10.79 6.16 -10.38
N TRP A 361 -10.33 5.08 -10.99
CA TRP A 361 -10.59 4.78 -12.39
C TRP A 361 -11.33 3.47 -12.53
N LYS A 362 -12.38 3.48 -13.34
CA LYS A 362 -13.13 2.30 -13.78
C LYS A 362 -12.82 2.01 -15.24
N ILE A 363 -12.45 0.76 -15.50
CA ILE A 363 -12.15 0.22 -16.82
C ILE A 363 -13.33 -0.66 -17.21
N CYS A 364 -14.21 -0.14 -18.06
CA CYS A 364 -15.30 -0.95 -18.58
C CYS A 364 -14.78 -1.73 -19.78
N GLN A 365 -14.84 -3.07 -19.70
CA GLN A 365 -14.57 -3.91 -20.86
C GLN A 365 -15.64 -3.64 -21.91
N GLY A 366 -15.19 -3.27 -23.11
CA GLY A 366 -16.07 -3.24 -24.26
C GLY A 366 -16.50 -4.66 -24.65
N SER A 367 -17.60 -4.76 -25.40
CA SER A 367 -17.84 -5.92 -26.26
C SER A 367 -16.64 -6.19 -27.17
N THR A 368 -16.54 -7.39 -27.75
CA THR A 368 -15.46 -7.79 -28.67
C THR A 368 -15.20 -6.80 -29.82
N GLU A 369 -16.15 -5.92 -30.12
CA GLU A 369 -16.08 -4.91 -31.20
C GLU A 369 -15.87 -3.47 -30.71
N SER A 370 -15.91 -3.22 -29.39
CA SER A 370 -15.80 -1.87 -28.83
C SER A 370 -14.51 -1.71 -28.00
N PRO A 371 -13.78 -0.59 -28.15
CA PRO A 371 -12.60 -0.33 -27.34
C PRO A 371 -12.96 -0.25 -25.85
N LYS A 372 -12.02 -0.67 -24.99
CA LYS A 372 -12.16 -0.48 -23.53
C LYS A 372 -12.40 1.00 -23.23
N SER A 373 -13.48 1.32 -22.53
CA SER A 373 -13.73 2.69 -22.08
C SER A 373 -13.17 2.86 -20.67
N ILE A 374 -12.43 3.95 -20.46
CA ILE A 374 -11.80 4.27 -19.19
C ILE A 374 -12.44 5.57 -18.66
N VAL A 375 -13.09 5.47 -17.51
CA VAL A 375 -13.75 6.58 -16.83
C VAL A 375 -13.04 6.82 -15.51
N GLY A 376 -12.58 8.04 -15.30
CA GLY A 376 -11.86 8.43 -14.09
C GLY A 376 -12.63 9.47 -13.31
N ASP A 377 -12.45 9.43 -12.00
CA ASP A 377 -12.82 10.48 -11.07
C ASP A 377 -11.63 10.77 -10.14
N PHE A 378 -11.53 12.01 -9.69
CA PHE A 378 -10.52 12.43 -8.73
C PHE A 378 -11.23 12.96 -7.50
N ASP A 379 -11.04 12.23 -6.41
CA ASP A 379 -11.60 12.56 -5.11
C ASP A 379 -10.49 13.17 -4.23
N PHE A 380 -10.83 14.24 -3.53
CA PHE A 380 -9.89 14.96 -2.68
C PHE A 380 -10.63 15.55 -1.48
N ALA A 381 -10.19 15.17 -0.29
CA ALA A 381 -10.76 15.67 0.96
C ALA A 381 -9.70 16.42 1.76
N TYR A 382 -10.01 17.67 2.11
CA TYR A 382 -9.14 18.45 3.01
C TYR A 382 -9.95 19.33 3.95
N ASP A 383 -11.24 19.03 4.15
CA ASP A 383 -11.89 19.57 5.34
C ASP A 383 -11.18 18.95 6.55
N ARG A 384 -10.47 19.79 7.32
CA ARG A 384 -9.65 19.37 8.47
C ARG A 384 -10.49 18.60 9.49
N ASP A 385 -11.78 18.92 9.57
CA ASP A 385 -12.73 18.27 10.45
C ASP A 385 -13.37 17.00 9.82
N LYS A 386 -13.15 16.79 8.51
CA LYS A 386 -13.52 15.57 7.75
C LYS A 386 -12.30 14.85 7.16
N LEU A 387 -11.11 14.98 7.77
CA LEU A 387 -9.84 14.29 7.40
C LEU A 387 -9.91 12.75 7.44
N THR A 388 -11.10 12.19 7.57
CA THR A 388 -11.35 10.76 7.53
C THR A 388 -11.33 10.19 6.11
N HIS A 389 -11.37 10.98 5.04
CA HIS A 389 -11.54 10.42 3.70
C HIS A 389 -10.23 9.96 3.09
N ASP A 390 -10.28 8.72 2.63
CA ASP A 390 -9.31 8.11 1.71
C ASP A 390 -7.86 8.11 2.18
N ILE A 391 -7.64 7.72 3.44
CA ILE A 391 -6.33 7.22 3.87
C ILE A 391 -6.05 5.90 3.15
N PHE A 392 -4.82 5.73 2.65
CA PHE A 392 -4.36 4.46 2.11
C PHE A 392 -4.24 3.43 3.24
N ASP A 393 -5.27 2.61 3.42
CA ASP A 393 -5.21 1.50 4.36
C ASP A 393 -4.57 0.26 3.75
N ILE A 394 -3.62 -0.30 4.50
CA ILE A 394 -3.12 -1.66 4.31
C ILE A 394 -4.13 -2.63 4.95
N LEU A 395 -5.29 -2.76 4.30
CA LEU A 395 -6.36 -3.66 4.66
C LEU A 395 -6.94 -4.30 3.41
N VAL A 396 -7.57 -5.45 3.60
CA VAL A 396 -8.41 -6.10 2.58
C VAL A 396 -9.76 -6.49 3.17
N GLY A 397 -10.72 -6.81 2.30
CA GLY A 397 -11.93 -7.55 2.69
C GLY A 397 -12.97 -6.76 3.49
N GLU A 398 -13.53 -7.38 4.53
CA GLU A 398 -14.57 -6.78 5.38
C GLU A 398 -14.02 -5.67 6.28
N GLU A 399 -12.79 -5.78 6.77
CA GLU A 399 -12.15 -4.72 7.56
C GLU A 399 -12.00 -3.44 6.74
N LEU A 400 -11.48 -3.53 5.51
CA LEU A 400 -11.36 -2.37 4.61
C LEU A 400 -12.73 -1.71 4.35
N ARG A 401 -13.75 -2.51 4.01
CA ARG A 401 -15.10 -2.00 3.75
C ARG A 401 -15.72 -1.33 4.98
N CYS A 402 -15.48 -1.87 6.18
CA CYS A 402 -15.95 -1.29 7.42
C CYS A 402 -15.33 0.10 7.65
N VAL A 403 -14.01 0.21 7.48
CA VAL A 403 -13.29 1.49 7.59
C VAL A 403 -13.82 2.50 6.57
N GLN A 404 -13.99 2.09 5.30
CA GLN A 404 -14.55 2.95 4.26
C GLN A 404 -15.97 3.43 4.58
N GLN A 405 -16.87 2.54 5.00
CA GLN A 405 -18.24 2.90 5.38
C GLN A 405 -18.31 3.81 6.60
N LEU A 406 -17.43 3.61 7.59
CA LEU A 406 -17.36 4.50 8.75
C LEU A 406 -16.96 5.92 8.33
N ARG A 407 -15.98 6.04 7.43
CA ARG A 407 -15.56 7.33 6.86
C ARG A 407 -16.68 7.99 6.07
N GLU A 408 -17.42 7.21 5.28
CA GLU A 408 -18.58 7.71 4.54
C GLU A 408 -19.71 8.21 5.46
N ARG A 409 -19.88 7.62 6.64
CA ARG A 409 -20.91 8.05 7.61
C ARG A 409 -20.52 9.30 8.38
N CYS A 410 -19.24 9.50 8.68
CA CYS A 410 -18.76 10.71 9.35
C CYS A 410 -18.86 11.97 8.47
N LEU A 411 -19.26 11.84 7.20
CA LEU A 411 -19.49 12.95 6.26
C LEU A 411 -20.76 13.76 6.50
N TYR A 412 -21.77 13.13 7.12
CA TYR A 412 -23.14 13.61 7.30
C TYR A 412 -23.44 13.84 8.76
#